data_AF-A0A6J2X5M1-F1
#
_entry.id   AF-A0A6J2X5M1-F1
#
_cell.length_a   1.000
_cell.length_b   1.000
_cell.length_c   1.000
_cell.angle_alpha   90.00
_cell.angle_beta   90.00
_cell.angle_gamma   90.00
#
_symmetry.space_group_name_H-M   'P 1'
#
loop_
_entity.id
_entity.type
_entity.pdbx_description
1 polymer ?
#
loop_
_entity_poly.entity_id
_entity_poly.type
_entity_poly.pdbx_seq_one_letter_code
_entity_poly.pdbx_strand_id
1 'polypeptide(L)'
;MSTLKFMNGHGGAKITNGTINGDAHVHKDVFHPEIGHRYTYESLQETVEFLRSKVPYLPEVGVICGSGLGSLAECLDNPIEISYDCIPHFPRSTVKGHVGALVFGFMSGLPTVCMKGRFHYYEGYPLWKCCMPIRIMKLLGKWIEEH
;
A
#
# COMPACT_ATOMS: atom_id res chain seq x y z
N MET A 1 12.67 25.94 -18.86
CA MET A 1 12.75 24.98 -19.99
C MET A 1 14.05 24.20 -19.88
N SER A 2 13.99 22.95 -19.44
CA SER A 2 14.92 21.90 -19.89
C SER A 2 14.20 20.55 -19.81
N THR A 3 14.31 19.77 -20.87
CA THR A 3 13.55 18.56 -21.14
C THR A 3 14.33 17.36 -20.63
N LEU A 4 13.73 16.51 -19.78
CA LEU A 4 14.33 15.24 -19.38
C LEU A 4 14.04 14.18 -20.44
N LYS A 5 15.08 13.65 -21.08
CA LYS A 5 15.00 12.48 -21.99
C LYS A 5 15.05 11.19 -21.17
N PHE A 6 14.10 10.29 -21.36
CA PHE A 6 14.19 8.90 -20.91
C PHE A 6 14.63 8.01 -22.08
N MET A 7 15.65 7.18 -21.87
CA MET A 7 16.11 6.14 -22.80
C MET A 7 15.86 4.77 -22.17
N ASN A 8 15.00 3.95 -22.80
CA ASN A 8 14.77 2.56 -22.42
C ASN A 8 15.82 1.66 -23.09
N GLY A 9 16.64 0.96 -22.30
CA GLY A 9 17.56 -0.07 -22.77
C GLY A 9 16.99 -1.47 -22.51
N HIS A 10 16.58 -2.16 -23.58
CA HIS A 10 16.28 -3.60 -23.56
C HIS A 10 17.58 -4.41 -23.64
N GLY A 11 17.77 -5.37 -22.73
CA GLY A 11 18.84 -6.37 -22.80
C GLY A 11 18.37 -7.68 -22.18
N GLY A 12 18.12 -8.69 -23.02
CA GLY A 12 17.63 -10.01 -22.62
C GLY A 12 18.72 -10.90 -22.02
N ALA A 13 18.35 -11.72 -21.04
CA ALA A 13 19.17 -12.80 -20.53
C ALA A 13 18.38 -14.12 -20.60
N LYS A 14 18.97 -15.13 -21.24
CA LYS A 14 18.46 -16.52 -21.32
C LYS A 14 18.78 -17.24 -20.00
N ILE A 15 17.83 -18.04 -19.49
CA ILE A 15 18.03 -18.88 -18.29
C ILE A 15 17.95 -20.35 -18.73
N THR A 16 18.97 -21.15 -18.38
CA THR A 16 19.03 -22.61 -18.64
C THR A 16 18.61 -23.40 -17.39
N ASN A 17 17.78 -24.43 -17.56
CA ASN A 17 17.27 -25.27 -16.46
C ASN A 17 18.30 -26.31 -16.01
N GLY A 18 18.68 -26.27 -14.73
CA GLY A 18 19.43 -27.33 -14.04
C GLY A 18 18.57 -28.01 -12.97
N THR A 19 18.58 -29.34 -12.94
CA THR A 19 17.79 -30.20 -12.03
C THR A 19 18.57 -30.48 -10.75
N ILE A 20 17.95 -30.41 -9.57
CA ILE A 20 18.46 -31.02 -8.33
C ILE A 20 17.35 -31.82 -7.62
N ASN A 21 17.63 -33.10 -7.37
CA ASN A 21 16.86 -34.00 -6.50
C ASN A 21 17.48 -33.97 -5.09
N GLY A 22 16.65 -34.06 -4.04
CA GLY A 22 17.11 -34.40 -2.69
C GLY A 22 16.21 -33.84 -1.58
N ASP A 23 15.56 -34.73 -0.85
CA ASP A 23 14.62 -34.45 0.23
C ASP A 23 15.26 -33.68 1.41
N ALA A 24 14.70 -32.50 1.68
CA ALA A 24 14.69 -31.89 3.00
C ALA A 24 13.40 -31.06 3.09
N HIS A 25 12.63 -31.26 4.16
CA HIS A 25 11.46 -30.43 4.49
C HIS A 25 11.90 -29.00 4.82
N VAL A 26 12.25 -28.24 3.78
CA VAL A 26 12.45 -26.80 3.81
C VAL A 26 11.16 -26.19 3.32
N HIS A 27 10.57 -25.32 4.14
CA HIS A 27 9.42 -24.51 3.78
C HIS A 27 9.65 -23.93 2.38
N LYS A 28 8.91 -24.46 1.41
CA LYS A 28 9.03 -24.14 0.00
C LYS A 28 9.11 -22.63 -0.14
N ASP A 29 10.22 -22.16 -0.70
CA ASP A 29 10.34 -20.81 -1.22
C ASP A 29 9.02 -20.46 -1.90
N VAL A 30 8.35 -19.43 -1.40
CA VAL A 30 7.13 -18.90 -2.01
C VAL A 30 7.59 -18.28 -3.33
N PHE A 31 7.69 -19.14 -4.34
CA PHE A 31 8.00 -18.77 -5.69
C PHE A 31 6.87 -17.86 -6.14
N HIS A 32 7.19 -16.57 -6.33
CA HIS A 32 6.27 -15.61 -6.92
C HIS A 32 6.56 -15.62 -8.43
N PRO A 33 5.84 -16.41 -9.25
CA PRO A 33 6.11 -16.54 -10.69
C PRO A 33 5.92 -15.23 -11.46
N GLU A 34 5.34 -14.22 -10.81
CA GLU A 34 5.11 -12.91 -11.38
C GLU A 34 5.98 -11.85 -10.69
N ILE A 35 7.26 -11.80 -11.05
CA ILE A 35 8.12 -10.62 -10.88
C ILE A 35 7.71 -9.53 -11.92
N GLY A 36 6.40 -9.42 -12.19
CA GLY A 36 5.84 -8.63 -13.29
C GLY A 36 5.33 -7.26 -12.87
N HIS A 37 4.91 -7.06 -11.62
CA HIS A 37 4.23 -5.82 -11.24
C HIS A 37 4.62 -5.33 -9.85
N ARG A 38 5.82 -4.75 -9.73
CA ARG A 38 6.09 -3.82 -8.62
C ARG A 38 5.30 -2.54 -8.88
N TYR A 39 4.76 -1.92 -7.84
CA TYR A 39 4.18 -0.58 -7.95
C TYR A 39 5.22 0.40 -8.50
N THR A 40 4.90 1.05 -9.62
CA THR A 40 5.70 2.16 -10.14
C THR A 40 5.35 3.43 -9.38
N TYR A 41 6.21 4.45 -9.46
CA TYR A 41 5.92 5.73 -8.83
C TYR A 41 4.63 6.36 -9.38
N GLU A 42 4.38 6.20 -10.68
CA GLU A 42 3.20 6.69 -11.38
C GLU A 42 1.93 6.05 -10.83
N SER A 43 1.92 4.72 -10.63
CA SER A 43 0.77 4.03 -10.03
C SER A 43 0.47 4.51 -8.60
N LEU A 44 1.51 4.87 -7.83
CA LEU A 44 1.35 5.46 -6.51
C LEU A 44 0.79 6.88 -6.59
N GLN A 45 1.25 7.68 -7.55
CA GLN A 45 0.74 9.04 -7.78
C GLN A 45 -0.72 9.05 -8.21
N GLU A 46 -1.15 8.14 -9.10
CA GLU A 46 -2.56 7.99 -9.48
C GLU A 46 -3.45 7.70 -8.26
N THR A 47 -2.97 6.83 -7.37
CA THR A 47 -3.65 6.51 -6.12
C THR A 47 -3.74 7.72 -5.20
N VAL A 48 -2.65 8.47 -5.05
CA VAL A 48 -2.59 9.69 -4.21
C VAL A 48 -3.53 10.76 -4.76
N GLU A 49 -3.54 10.98 -6.07
CA GLU A 49 -4.41 11.97 -6.71
C GLU A 49 -5.89 11.60 -6.56
N PHE A 50 -6.22 10.31 -6.72
CA PHE A 50 -7.55 9.82 -6.39
C PHE A 50 -7.95 10.17 -4.96
N LEU A 51 -7.08 9.90 -3.97
CA LEU A 51 -7.38 10.20 -2.56
C LEU A 51 -7.50 11.71 -2.29
N ARG A 52 -6.64 12.53 -2.88
CA ARG A 52 -6.72 14.01 -2.78
C ARG A 52 -8.03 14.56 -3.35
N SER A 53 -8.56 13.94 -4.41
CA SER A 53 -9.87 14.33 -4.96
C SER A 53 -11.05 14.01 -4.03
N LYS A 54 -10.86 13.14 -3.03
CA LYS A 54 -11.91 12.69 -2.09
C LYS A 54 -11.82 13.35 -0.72
N VAL A 55 -10.64 13.83 -0.32
CA VAL A 55 -10.38 14.34 1.02
C VAL A 55 -9.89 15.79 0.94
N PRO A 56 -10.57 16.75 1.59
CA PRO A 56 -10.29 18.18 1.42
C PRO A 56 -9.07 18.67 2.22
N TYR A 57 -8.37 17.78 2.92
CA TYR A 57 -7.19 18.09 3.74
C TYR A 57 -6.12 17.01 3.57
N LEU A 58 -4.89 17.36 3.93
CA LEU A 58 -3.78 16.42 3.94
C LEU A 58 -3.58 15.89 5.37
N PRO A 59 -3.47 14.57 5.56
CA PRO A 59 -3.20 14.00 6.88
C PRO A 59 -1.81 14.39 7.36
N GLU A 60 -1.68 14.57 8.67
CA GLU A 60 -0.43 14.81 9.40
C GLU A 60 -0.03 13.59 10.24
N VAL A 61 -1.01 12.74 10.57
CA VAL A 61 -0.81 11.47 11.29
C VAL A 61 -1.40 10.30 10.51
N GLY A 62 -0.67 9.19 10.47
CA GLY A 62 -1.07 7.94 9.84
C GLY A 62 -1.09 6.82 10.86
N VAL A 63 -2.20 6.11 10.96
CA VAL A 63 -2.39 5.00 11.91
C VAL A 63 -2.78 3.74 11.16
N ILE A 64 -2.15 2.61 11.50
CA ILE A 64 -2.52 1.30 10.96
C ILE A 64 -3.20 0.50 12.05
N CYS A 65 -4.51 0.27 11.88
CA CYS A 65 -5.30 -0.43 12.86
C CYS A 65 -5.10 -1.93 12.72
N GLY A 66 -4.47 -2.50 13.75
CA GLY A 66 -4.31 -3.94 13.93
C GLY A 66 -5.63 -4.68 14.14
N SER A 67 -5.56 -6.00 14.33
CA SER A 67 -6.73 -6.80 14.71
C SER A 67 -7.19 -6.35 16.10
N GLY A 68 -8.48 -5.99 16.23
CA GLY A 68 -9.04 -5.45 17.48
C GLY A 68 -8.87 -3.93 17.67
N LEU A 69 -8.18 -3.22 16.76
CA LEU A 69 -8.02 -1.76 16.81
C LEU A 69 -8.92 -1.01 15.81
N GLY A 70 -9.88 -1.68 15.18
CA GLY A 70 -10.78 -1.07 14.19
C GLY A 70 -11.60 0.09 14.76
N SER A 71 -11.97 0.01 16.04
CA SER A 71 -12.70 1.06 16.77
C SER A 71 -11.94 2.37 16.87
N LEU A 72 -10.61 2.37 16.76
CA LEU A 72 -9.82 3.60 16.77
C LEU A 72 -10.17 4.52 15.58
N ALA A 73 -10.46 3.94 14.42
CA ALA A 73 -10.89 4.69 13.26
C ALA A 73 -12.33 5.24 13.41
N GLU A 74 -13.15 4.60 14.25
CA GLU A 74 -14.52 5.04 14.57
C GLU A 74 -14.53 6.24 15.54
N CYS A 75 -13.42 6.46 16.26
CA CYS A 75 -13.26 7.61 17.15
C CYS A 75 -12.80 8.90 16.45
N LEU A 76 -12.61 8.87 15.12
CA LEU A 76 -12.24 10.07 14.37
C LEU A 76 -13.43 11.02 14.23
N ASP A 77 -13.20 12.30 14.46
CA ASP A 77 -14.19 13.35 14.18
C ASP A 77 -14.29 13.59 12.67
N ASN A 78 -15.52 13.83 12.18
CA ASN A 78 -15.85 14.09 10.77
C ASN A 78 -15.24 13.06 9.78
N PRO A 79 -15.53 11.76 9.95
CA PRO A 79 -14.85 10.72 9.18
C PRO A 79 -15.27 10.71 7.70
N ILE A 80 -14.29 10.54 6.82
CA ILE A 80 -14.46 10.22 5.40
C ILE A 80 -13.87 8.81 5.20
N GLU A 81 -14.74 7.83 5.01
CA GLU A 81 -14.35 6.43 4.81
C GLU A 81 -14.29 6.08 3.31
N ILE A 82 -13.15 5.54 2.88
CA ILE A 82 -12.89 5.11 1.50
C ILE A 82 -12.47 3.64 1.52
N SER A 83 -13.32 2.77 0.99
CA SER A 83 -13.02 1.34 0.89
C SER A 83 -11.79 1.08 0.02
N TYR A 84 -10.97 0.08 0.41
CA TYR A 84 -9.82 -0.35 -0.38
C TYR A 84 -10.18 -0.76 -1.81
N ASP A 85 -11.38 -1.31 -2.03
CA ASP A 85 -11.83 -1.73 -3.35
C ASP A 85 -12.13 -0.57 -4.31
N CYS A 86 -12.36 0.64 -3.77
CA CYS A 86 -12.58 1.84 -4.56
C CYS A 86 -11.27 2.57 -4.90
N ILE A 87 -10.16 2.21 -4.25
CA ILE A 87 -8.88 2.91 -4.39
C ILE A 87 -8.09 2.24 -5.53
N PRO A 88 -7.68 2.99 -6.57
CA PRO A 88 -6.87 2.45 -7.65
C PRO A 88 -5.59 1.78 -7.11
N HIS A 89 -5.20 0.65 -7.72
CA HIS A 89 -3.97 -0.09 -7.40
C HIS A 89 -3.84 -0.64 -5.97
N PHE A 90 -4.80 -0.36 -5.09
CA PHE A 90 -4.73 -0.74 -3.68
C PHE A 90 -4.87 -2.26 -3.51
N PRO A 91 -4.17 -2.88 -2.55
CA PRO A 91 -4.39 -4.29 -2.24
C PRO A 91 -5.81 -4.47 -1.67
N ARG A 92 -6.46 -5.59 -2.02
CA ARG A 92 -7.77 -5.96 -1.48
C ARG A 92 -7.59 -6.81 -0.23
N SER A 93 -8.52 -6.78 0.72
CA SER A 93 -8.48 -7.71 1.83
C SER A 93 -9.09 -9.05 1.40
N THR A 94 -8.41 -10.16 1.67
CA THR A 94 -8.87 -11.52 1.33
C THR A 94 -9.51 -12.25 2.51
N VAL A 95 -9.44 -11.69 3.72
CA VAL A 95 -9.97 -12.31 4.94
C VAL A 95 -11.42 -11.87 5.17
N LYS A 96 -12.32 -12.86 5.23
CA LYS A 96 -13.72 -12.65 5.61
C LYS A 96 -13.80 -11.97 6.99
N GLY A 97 -14.39 -10.78 7.03
CA GLY A 97 -14.58 -9.99 8.27
C GLY A 97 -13.72 -8.73 8.37
N HIS A 98 -12.72 -8.55 7.51
CA HIS A 98 -11.97 -7.28 7.44
C HIS A 98 -12.56 -6.37 6.36
N VAL A 99 -13.46 -5.46 6.77
CA VAL A 99 -13.86 -4.33 5.92
C VAL A 99 -12.68 -3.37 5.86
N GLY A 100 -11.85 -3.55 4.84
CA GLY A 100 -10.66 -2.76 4.62
C GLY A 100 -10.99 -1.37 4.09
N ALA A 101 -10.60 -0.32 4.81
CA ALA A 101 -10.84 1.06 4.40
C ALA A 101 -9.77 2.02 4.92
N LEU A 102 -9.55 3.10 4.17
CA LEU A 102 -8.91 4.31 4.69
C LEU A 102 -9.98 5.20 5.29
N VAL A 103 -9.82 5.59 6.55
CA VAL A 103 -10.71 6.54 7.23
C VAL A 103 -9.91 7.79 7.52
N PHE A 104 -10.31 8.89 6.89
CA PHE A 104 -9.76 10.21 7.14
C PHE A 104 -10.63 10.91 8.15
N GLY A 105 -10.06 11.67 9.07
CA GLY A 105 -10.82 12.47 10.03
C GLY A 105 -9.87 13.27 10.91
N PHE A 106 -10.36 13.66 12.07
CA PHE A 106 -9.56 14.40 13.05
C PHE A 106 -9.46 13.60 14.35
N MET A 107 -8.25 13.55 14.92
CA MET A 107 -8.02 12.99 16.25
C MET A 107 -7.50 14.13 17.13
N SER A 108 -8.30 14.56 18.10
CA SER A 108 -7.96 15.74 18.93
C SER A 108 -7.62 16.98 18.09
N GLY A 109 -8.36 17.19 17.00
CA GLY A 109 -8.14 18.30 16.06
C GLY A 109 -7.03 18.09 15.03
N LEU A 110 -6.28 16.98 15.11
CA LEU A 110 -5.16 16.70 14.20
C LEU A 110 -5.64 15.90 12.96
N PRO A 111 -5.39 16.37 11.72
CA PRO A 111 -5.76 15.64 10.50
C PRO A 111 -5.09 14.26 10.46
N THR A 112 -5.91 13.22 10.48
CA THR A 112 -5.46 11.83 10.63
C THR A 112 -6.02 10.95 9.53
N VAL A 113 -5.21 10.02 9.04
CA VAL A 113 -5.66 8.88 8.23
C VAL A 113 -5.44 7.58 8.99
N CYS A 114 -6.50 6.78 9.11
CA CYS A 114 -6.48 5.45 9.71
C CYS A 114 -6.70 4.38 8.64
N MET A 115 -5.84 3.37 8.60
CA MET A 115 -6.08 2.12 7.88
C MET A 115 -6.86 1.15 8.77
N LYS A 116 -8.13 0.90 8.44
CA LYS A 116 -8.90 -0.20 9.03
C LYS A 116 -8.46 -1.51 8.38
N GLY A 117 -7.69 -2.31 9.14
CA GLY A 117 -7.10 -3.55 8.63
C GLY A 117 -5.81 -3.32 7.86
N ARG A 118 -5.03 -4.40 7.71
CA ARG A 118 -3.70 -4.40 7.09
C ARG A 118 -3.51 -5.67 6.27
N PHE A 119 -2.52 -5.65 5.39
CA PHE A 119 -2.16 -6.79 4.55
C PHE A 119 -0.99 -7.55 5.17
N HIS A 120 -1.09 -8.87 5.17
CA HIS A 120 -0.10 -9.75 5.77
C HIS A 120 0.59 -10.61 4.73
N TYR A 121 1.88 -10.86 4.96
CA TYR A 121 2.68 -11.72 4.09
C TYR A 121 2.13 -13.16 4.02
N TYR A 122 1.61 -13.68 5.13
CA TYR A 122 1.02 -15.02 5.19
C TYR A 122 -0.29 -15.18 4.39
N GLU A 123 -0.93 -14.08 3.97
CA GLU A 123 -2.10 -14.10 3.07
C GLU A 123 -1.70 -14.28 1.60
N GLY A 124 -0.39 -14.43 1.32
CA GLY A 124 0.16 -14.55 -0.04
C GLY A 124 0.53 -13.21 -0.67
N TYR A 125 0.51 -12.11 0.09
CA TYR A 125 0.98 -10.83 -0.40
C TYR A 125 2.50 -10.70 -0.27
N PRO A 126 3.21 -10.29 -1.33
CA PRO A 126 4.62 -9.98 -1.21
C PRO A 126 4.81 -8.71 -0.35
N LEU A 127 5.94 -8.60 0.36
CA LEU A 127 6.19 -7.51 1.31
C LEU A 127 6.03 -6.11 0.70
N TRP A 128 6.45 -5.92 -0.55
CA TRP A 128 6.31 -4.63 -1.24
C TRP A 128 4.84 -4.23 -1.42
N LYS A 129 3.92 -5.19 -1.48
CA LYS A 129 2.48 -4.97 -1.57
C LYS A 129 1.89 -4.65 -0.21
N CYS A 130 2.31 -5.36 0.83
CA CYS A 130 1.94 -5.06 2.21
C CYS A 130 2.36 -3.64 2.63
N CYS A 131 3.52 -3.18 2.17
CA CYS A 131 4.05 -1.86 2.49
C CYS A 131 3.58 -0.73 1.55
N MET A 132 2.80 -1.02 0.51
CA MET A 132 2.33 0.00 -0.45
C MET A 132 1.53 1.13 0.22
N PRO A 133 0.59 0.86 1.16
CA PRO A 133 -0.17 1.91 1.82
C PRO A 133 0.70 2.93 2.57
N ILE A 134 1.85 2.52 3.10
CA ILE A 134 2.81 3.41 3.78
C ILE A 134 3.37 4.44 2.80
N ARG A 135 3.69 4.00 1.58
CA ARG A 135 4.21 4.88 0.53
C ARG A 135 3.15 5.86 0.06
N ILE A 136 1.90 5.40 -0.09
CA ILE A 136 0.76 6.27 -0.39
C ILE A 136 0.57 7.32 0.70
N MET A 137 0.56 6.91 1.97
CA MET A 137 0.49 7.85 3.09
C MET A 137 1.61 8.88 3.00
N LYS A 138 2.88 8.45 2.85
CA LYS A 138 4.05 9.34 2.74
C LYS A 138 3.92 10.37 1.62
N LEU A 139 3.35 10.00 0.47
CA LEU A 139 3.13 10.92 -0.66
C LEU A 139 1.89 11.81 -0.49
N LEU A 140 0.90 11.35 0.27
CA LEU A 140 -0.37 12.05 0.49
C LEU A 140 -0.25 13.16 1.53
N GLY A 141 0.32 12.84 2.70
CA GLY A 141 0.30 13.72 3.88
C GLY A 141 1.45 14.73 3.97
N LYS A 142 1.32 15.64 4.95
CA LYS A 142 2.34 16.64 5.31
C LYS A 142 3.24 16.08 6.41
N TRP A 143 4.12 15.16 6.04
CA TRP A 143 4.98 14.50 7.01
C TRP A 143 6.26 15.30 7.21
N ILE A 144 6.22 16.19 8.21
CA ILE A 144 7.34 17.02 8.67
C ILE A 144 7.72 18.08 7.64
N GLU A 145 7.36 19.34 7.91
CA GLU A 145 8.04 20.50 7.31
C GLU A 145 9.36 20.71 8.07
N GLU A 146 10.49 20.66 7.35
CA GLU A 146 11.74 21.20 7.87
C GLU A 146 11.48 22.66 8.22
N HIS A 147 11.68 23.00 9.49
CA HIS A 147 11.57 24.38 9.99
C HIS A 147 12.73 25.23 9.48
#